data_AF-A0A4Q5T4J2-F1
#
_entry.id   AF-A0A4Q5T4J2-F1
#
_cell.length_a   1.000
_cell.length_b   1.000
_cell.length_c   1.000
_cell.angle_alpha   90.00
_cell.angle_beta   90.00
_cell.angle_gamma   90.00
#
_symmetry.space_group_name_H-M   'P 1'
#
loop_
_entity.id
_entity.type
_entity.pdbx_description
1 polymer ?
#
loop_
_entity_poly.entity_id
_entity_poly.type
_entity_poly.pdbx_seq_one_letter_code
_entity_poly.pdbx_strand_id
1 'polypeptide(L)' 'GHVGCCDSSPAQHATAHFRESGHPVVQSFEPGEDWFWDYASETAARGPRLADPQSHPGDQTAPGPADRVPEDWRDRIH' A
#
# COMPACT_ATOMS: atom_id res chain seq x y z
N GLY A 1 -2.09 10.03 7.85
CA GLY A 1 -2.42 8.81 7.09
C GLY A 1 -1.56 7.67 7.61
N HIS A 2 -2.01 6.43 7.46
CA HIS A 2 -1.19 5.24 7.67
C HIS A 2 -0.68 4.77 6.30
N VAL A 3 0.61 4.48 6.19
CA VAL A 3 1.21 3.89 4.99
C VAL A 3 1.61 2.47 5.34
N GLY A 4 0.98 1.50 4.69
CA GLY A 4 1.22 0.08 4.86
C GLY A 4 1.36 -0.59 3.50
N CYS A 5 2.11 -1.69 3.46
CA CYS A 5 2.29 -2.47 2.24
C CYS A 5 0.94 -3.03 1.76
N CYS A 6 0.70 -3.01 0.45
CA CYS A 6 -0.48 -3.61 -0.18
C CYS A 6 -0.62 -5.10 0.14
N ASP A 7 -1.78 -5.71 -0.13
CA ASP A 7 -2.02 -7.14 0.18
C ASP A 7 -1.13 -8.10 -0.62
N SER A 8 -0.53 -7.63 -1.71
CA SER A 8 0.53 -8.34 -2.43
C SER A 8 1.87 -8.38 -1.69
N SER A 9 1.95 -7.81 -0.49
CA SER A 9 3.11 -7.91 0.40
C SER A 9 2.89 -8.97 1.48
N PRO A 10 3.95 -9.66 1.94
CA PRO A 10 3.87 -10.79 2.88
C PRO A 10 3.04 -10.57 4.16
N ALA A 11 2.89 -9.31 4.57
CA ALA A 11 2.26 -8.94 5.82
C ALA A 11 0.81 -8.41 5.68
N GLN A 12 0.26 -8.29 4.46
CA GLN A 12 -1.13 -7.89 4.20
C GLN A 12 -1.58 -6.65 5.01
N HIS A 13 -0.70 -5.65 5.11
CA HIS A 13 -0.89 -4.53 6.03
C HIS A 13 -2.11 -3.66 5.68
N ALA A 14 -2.45 -3.55 4.40
CA ALA A 14 -3.58 -2.75 3.95
C ALA A 14 -4.94 -3.36 4.38
N THR A 15 -5.16 -4.66 4.17
CA THR A 15 -6.39 -5.34 4.68
C THR A 15 -6.44 -5.36 6.21
N ALA A 16 -5.32 -5.62 6.88
CA ALA A 16 -5.27 -5.59 8.35
C ALA A 16 -5.66 -4.20 8.89
N HIS A 17 -5.09 -3.14 8.32
CA HIS A 17 -5.42 -1.75 8.66
C HIS A 17 -6.90 -1.44 8.41
N PHE A 18 -7.47 -1.89 7.29
CA PHE A 18 -8.91 -1.73 7.05
C PHE A 18 -9.74 -2.40 8.16
N ARG A 19 -9.43 -3.64 8.53
CA ARG A 19 -10.16 -4.38 9.58
C ARG A 19 -10.06 -3.72 10.95
N GLU A 20 -8.92 -3.12 11.28
CA GLU A 20 -8.70 -2.47 12.57
C GLU A 20 -9.27 -1.06 12.65
N SER A 21 -9.13 -0.28 11.58
CA SER A 21 -9.44 1.16 11.58
C SER A 21 -10.77 1.52 10.91
N GLY A 22 -11.32 0.62 10.09
CA GLY A 22 -12.54 0.86 9.32
C GLY A 22 -12.36 1.86 8.17
N HIS A 23 -11.13 2.14 7.73
CA HIS A 23 -10.87 2.97 6.54
C HIS A 23 -10.93 2.10 5.27
N PRO A 24 -12.00 2.17 4.46
CA PRO A 24 -12.19 1.24 3.35
C PRO A 24 -11.39 1.64 2.11
N VAL A 25 -11.08 2.94 1.96
CA VAL A 25 -10.39 3.46 0.78
C VAL A 25 -8.91 3.68 1.08
N VAL A 26 -8.06 3.14 0.21
CA VAL A 26 -6.61 3.39 0.18
C VAL A 26 -6.20 4.04 -1.12
N GLN A 27 -5.07 4.74 -1.11
CA GLN A 27 -4.42 5.30 -2.30
C GLN A 27 -3.09 4.58 -2.53
N SER A 28 -2.68 4.41 -3.79
CA SER A 28 -1.30 4.02 -4.08
C SER A 28 -0.31 5.02 -3.50
N PHE A 29 0.84 4.52 -3.04
CA PHE A 29 1.97 5.33 -2.59
C PHE A 29 3.21 5.11 -3.47
N GLU A 30 3.02 4.50 -4.65
CA GLU A 30 4.07 4.33 -5.66
C GLU A 30 4.25 5.62 -6.48
N PRO A 31 5.49 5.97 -6.87
CA PRO A 31 5.77 7.13 -7.71
C PRO A 31 5.01 7.08 -9.04
N GLY A 32 4.23 8.12 -9.31
CA GLY A 32 3.50 8.28 -10.57
C GLY A 32 2.12 7.62 -10.61
N GLU A 33 1.69 6.98 -9.53
CA GLU A 33 0.36 6.41 -9.41
C GLU A 33 -0.58 7.33 -8.61
N ASP A 34 -1.83 7.46 -9.04
CA ASP A 34 -2.87 8.26 -8.36
C ASP A 34 -4.16 7.48 -8.07
N TRP A 35 -4.15 6.17 -8.30
CA TRP A 35 -5.33 5.33 -8.15
C TRP A 35 -5.69 5.09 -6.68
N PHE A 36 -6.98 4.84 -6.46
CA PHE A 36 -7.54 4.46 -5.17
C PHE A 36 -8.26 3.13 -5.27
N TRP A 37 -8.28 2.38 -4.18
CA TRP A 37 -9.01 1.11 -4.06
C TRP A 37 -9.93 1.13 -2.84
N ASP A 38 -11.15 0.64 -3.00
CA ASP A 38 -12.11 0.45 -1.91
C ASP A 38 -12.20 -1.05 -1.56
N TYR A 39 -11.75 -1.39 -0.35
CA TYR A 39 -11.78 -2.74 0.19
C TYR A 39 -13.19 -3.23 0.56
N ALA A 40 -14.14 -2.34 0.83
CA ALA A 40 -15.50 -2.72 1.16
C ALA A 40 -16.29 -3.12 -0.07
N SER A 41 -16.03 -2.49 -1.23
CA SER A 41 -16.70 -2.80 -2.49
C SER A 41 -15.85 -3.64 -3.45
N GLU A 42 -14.57 -3.86 -3.17
CA GLU A 42 -13.62 -4.53 -4.05
C GLU A 42 -13.55 -3.88 -5.44
N THR A 43 -13.56 -2.54 -5.50
CA THR A 43 -13.51 -1.79 -6.75
C THR A 43 -12.55 -0.60 -6.71
N ALA A 44 -12.19 -0.10 -7.89
CA ALA A 44 -11.49 1.17 -8.02
C ALA A 44 -12.32 2.33 -7.44
N ALA A 45 -11.67 3.21 -6.71
CA ALA A 45 -12.28 4.38 -6.09
C ALA A 45 -11.70 5.68 -6.67
N ARG A 46 -12.28 6.82 -6.29
CA ARG A 46 -11.71 8.14 -6.53
C ARG A 46 -11.71 8.93 -5.23
N GLY A 47 -10.61 9.59 -4.94
CA GLY A 47 -10.45 10.42 -3.75
C GLY A 47 -9.90 11.81 -4.07
N PRO A 48 -9.99 12.77 -3.13
CA PRO A 48 -9.24 14.00 -3.23
C PRO A 48 -7.74 13.72 -3.15
N ARG A 49 -6.92 14.66 -3.64
CA ARG A 49 -5.47 14.63 -3.38
C ARG A 49 -5.22 14.59 -1.87
N LEU A 50 -4.43 13.63 -1.40
CA LEU A 50 -4.07 13.52 0.00
C LEU A 50 -2.98 14.55 0.36
N ALA A 51 -2.66 14.67 1.65
CA ALA A 51 -1.53 15.49 2.10
C ALA A 51 -0.20 14.89 1.64
N ASP A 52 0.78 15.73 1.33
CA ASP A 52 2.14 15.29 0.97
C ASP A 52 2.84 14.55 2.14
N PRO A 53 3.76 13.61 1.83
CA PRO A 53 4.13 13.14 0.49
C PRO A 53 3.05 12.28 -0.17
N GLN A 54 2.99 12.27 -1.50
CA GLN A 54 2.07 11.44 -2.29
C GLN A 54 2.67 10.09 -2.71
N SER A 55 3.99 9.93 -2.64
CA SER A 55 4.67 8.67 -2.97
C SER A 55 5.90 8.46 -2.11
N HIS A 56 6.43 7.24 -2.12
CA HIS A 56 7.76 6.96 -1.57
C HIS A 56 8.88 7.60 -2.45
N PRO A 57 10.12 7.70 -1.94
CA PRO A 57 11.26 8.19 -2.71
C PRO A 57 11.51 7.33 -3.96
N GLY A 58 11.82 7.95 -5.10
CA GLY A 58 12.01 7.23 -6.36
C GLY A 58 13.23 6.29 -6.39
N ASP A 59 14.17 6.45 -5.47
CA ASP A 59 15.33 5.58 -5.27
C ASP A 59 15.04 4.39 -4.35
N GLN A 60 13.87 4.35 -3.70
CA GLN A 60 13.43 3.20 -2.91
C GLN A 60 12.97 2.06 -3.82
N THR A 61 13.47 0.85 -3.54
CA THR A 61 13.04 -0.38 -4.23
C THR A 61 11.65 -0.84 -3.78
N ALA A 62 10.95 -1.58 -4.64
CA ALA A 62 9.71 -2.29 -4.30
C ALA A 62 10.02 -3.76 -3.93
N PRO A 63 9.31 -4.37 -2.96
CA PRO A 63 8.15 -3.86 -2.21
C PRO A 63 8.52 -2.99 -0.98
N GLY A 64 9.80 -2.72 -0.77
CA GLY A 64 10.29 -1.86 0.31
C GLY A 64 11.80 -1.61 0.19
N PRO A 65 12.40 -0.82 1.10
CA PRO A 65 13.83 -0.54 1.11
C PRO A 65 14.63 -1.84 1.09
N ALA A 66 15.63 -1.93 0.19
CA ALA A 66 16.37 -3.16 -0.07
C ALA A 66 17.02 -3.77 1.19
N ASP A 67 17.42 -2.94 2.16
CA ASP A 67 17.99 -3.35 3.44
C ASP A 67 16.97 -3.95 4.42
N ARG A 68 15.67 -3.81 4.15
CA ARG A 68 14.57 -4.22 5.03
C ARG A 68 13.68 -5.32 4.46
N VAL A 69 13.85 -5.67 3.19
CA VAL A 69 13.11 -6.76 2.55
C VAL A 69 13.90 -8.06 2.73
N PRO A 70 13.36 -9.08 3.42
CA PRO A 70 14.01 -10.39 3.54
C PRO A 70 14.24 -11.03 2.16
N GLU A 71 15.33 -11.78 1.97
CA GLU A 71 15.62 -12.40 0.67
C GLU A 71 14.52 -13.35 0.19
N ASP A 72 13.84 -14.03 1.11
CA ASP A 72 12.75 -14.97 0.87
C ASP A 72 11.37 -14.31 0.75
N TRP A 73 11.28 -12.99 0.60
CA TRP A 73 9.99 -12.27 0.59
C TRP A 73 9.01 -12.78 -0.47
N ARG A 74 9.51 -13.24 -1.62
CA ARG A 74 8.68 -13.79 -2.71
C ARG A 74 7.95 -15.07 -2.31
N ASP A 75 8.57 -15.89 -1.46
CA ASP A 75 7.98 -17.15 -0.98
C ASP A 75 6.91 -16.92 0.09
N ARG A 76 6.80 -15.69 0.60
CA ARG A 76 5.83 -15.28 1.62
C ARG A 76 4.60 -14.56 1.05
N ILE A 77 4.52 -14.43 -0.29
CA ILE A 77 3.35 -13.90 -0.99
C ILE A 77 2.49 -15.11 -1.39
N HIS A 78 1.25 -15.15 -0.90
CA HIS A 78 0.29 -16.22 -1.18
C HIS A 78 -0.87 -15.72 -2.02
#